data_AF-A0A1T5AB83-F1
#
_entry.id   AF-A0A1T5AB83-F1
#
_cell.length_a   1.000
_cell.length_b   1.000
_cell.length_c   1.000
_cell.angle_alpha   90.00
_cell.angle_beta   90.00
_cell.angle_gamma   90.00
#
_symmetry.space_group_name_H-M   'P 1'
#
loop_
_entity.id
_entity.type
_entity.pdbx_description
1 polymer ?
#
loop_
_entity_poly.entity_id
_entity_poly.type
_entity_poly.pdbx_seq_one_letter_code
_entity_poly.pdbx_strand_id
1 'polypeptide(L)'
;MIQPTPTPGAPRAAGQQQPAQQDTGGSDAVSPEEQANYDMMVREALGIIYPAETPGEPRAQIVENLRGEFDPQVTQMFAEAQPPVQQTPQDAVAVTAVVLTMMTEAALAQQGTDVPDDVVFHAGTEIIELLVELSESLGISSFAQSEVDDIALRAMDLYRLASPRVDPETLGAEFEQIIAADRSGDLNKILPGAEEYSQQRGGA
;
A
#
# COMPACT_ATOMS: atom_id res chain seq x y z
N MET A 1 53.57 -56.46 12.85
CA MET A 1 54.28 -57.03 11.68
C MET A 1 53.20 -57.44 10.68
N ILE A 2 53.15 -57.13 9.38
CA ILE A 2 53.89 -56.31 8.39
C ILE A 2 52.83 -56.11 7.26
N GLN A 3 52.70 -54.90 6.69
CA GLN A 3 52.00 -54.65 5.41
C GLN A 3 52.88 -55.06 4.23
N PRO A 4 52.35 -55.31 3.02
CA PRO A 4 52.44 -54.24 2.00
C PRO A 4 51.28 -54.16 0.97
N THR A 5 51.06 -52.94 0.46
CA THR A 5 50.24 -52.52 -0.70
C THR A 5 50.94 -52.74 -2.06
N PRO A 6 50.27 -52.60 -3.23
CA PRO A 6 50.27 -51.28 -3.93
C PRO A 6 49.00 -50.90 -4.73
N THR A 7 48.82 -49.58 -4.87
CA THR A 7 47.92 -48.72 -5.71
C THR A 7 48.18 -48.93 -7.23
N PRO A 8 47.29 -48.55 -8.20
CA PRO A 8 47.06 -47.13 -8.59
C PRO A 8 45.69 -46.76 -9.22
N GLY A 9 45.23 -45.54 -8.98
CA GLY A 9 44.13 -44.90 -9.72
C GLY A 9 44.01 -43.41 -9.37
N ALA A 10 44.89 -42.60 -9.97
CA ALA A 10 44.90 -41.14 -9.86
C ALA A 10 43.98 -40.48 -10.92
N PRO A 11 44.02 -39.16 -11.11
CA PRO A 11 43.04 -38.17 -10.67
C PRO A 11 42.12 -37.69 -11.81
N ARG A 12 40.93 -37.17 -11.47
CA ARG A 12 40.18 -36.30 -12.40
C ARG A 12 39.93 -34.96 -11.73
N ALA A 13 40.81 -34.01 -12.01
CA ALA A 13 40.51 -32.59 -11.99
C ALA A 13 39.79 -32.25 -13.30
N ALA A 14 38.59 -31.70 -13.21
CA ALA A 14 38.01 -30.80 -14.23
C ALA A 14 36.67 -30.27 -13.69
N GLY A 15 36.55 -28.95 -13.63
CA GLY A 15 35.28 -28.27 -13.38
C GLY A 15 35.29 -27.35 -12.16
N GLN A 16 36.05 -26.25 -12.25
CA GLN A 16 35.61 -25.02 -11.62
C GLN A 16 34.20 -24.72 -12.15
N GLN A 17 33.20 -24.73 -11.27
CA GLN A 17 31.92 -24.07 -11.49
C GLN A 17 31.69 -23.13 -10.31
N GLN A 18 32.29 -21.96 -10.39
CA GLN A 18 31.64 -20.73 -9.94
C GLN A 18 31.00 -20.08 -11.17
N PRO A 19 29.95 -19.28 -11.01
CA PRO A 19 28.86 -19.34 -10.05
C PRO A 19 27.55 -19.65 -10.78
N ALA A 20 26.63 -20.37 -10.14
CA ALA A 20 25.24 -20.18 -10.50
C ALA A 20 24.86 -18.78 -10.00
N GLN A 21 25.03 -17.78 -10.85
CA GLN A 21 24.18 -16.59 -10.83
C GLN A 21 22.75 -17.12 -11.03
N GLN A 22 22.12 -17.48 -9.91
CA GLN A 22 20.67 -17.47 -9.83
C GLN A 22 20.27 -16.01 -9.72
N ASP A 23 20.15 -15.41 -10.90
CA ASP A 23 19.11 -14.44 -11.16
C ASP A 23 17.77 -15.13 -10.91
N THR A 24 17.24 -14.94 -9.71
CA THR A 24 15.85 -15.19 -9.37
C THR A 24 15.36 -13.89 -8.74
N GLY A 25 14.35 -13.30 -9.38
CA GLY A 25 13.88 -11.93 -9.17
C GLY A 25 13.77 -11.50 -7.72
N GLY A 26 13.94 -10.19 -7.54
CA GLY A 26 13.87 -9.46 -6.27
C GLY A 26 12.86 -10.09 -5.32
N SER A 27 13.38 -10.75 -4.30
CA SER A 27 12.60 -11.05 -3.12
C SER A 27 12.54 -9.72 -2.38
N ASP A 28 11.44 -8.98 -2.59
CA ASP A 28 11.06 -7.85 -1.74
C ASP A 28 10.72 -8.40 -0.35
N ALA A 29 11.76 -8.82 0.37
CA ALA A 29 11.63 -9.20 1.75
C ALA A 29 11.42 -7.90 2.54
N VAL A 30 10.20 -7.73 3.09
CA VAL A 30 9.86 -6.63 4.00
C VAL A 30 10.93 -6.53 5.07
N SER A 31 11.53 -5.36 5.21
CA SER A 31 12.57 -5.14 6.21
C SER A 31 11.96 -5.17 7.63
N PRO A 32 12.74 -5.52 8.66
CA PRO A 32 12.24 -5.49 10.03
C PRO A 32 11.72 -4.10 10.48
N GLU A 33 12.27 -3.03 9.91
CA GLU A 33 11.86 -1.66 10.18
C GLU A 33 10.49 -1.36 9.55
N GLU A 34 10.27 -1.75 8.29
CA GLU A 34 8.96 -1.62 7.64
C GLU A 34 7.88 -2.43 8.37
N GLN A 35 8.19 -3.66 8.78
CA GLN A 35 7.25 -4.46 9.56
C GLN A 35 6.90 -3.80 10.90
N ALA A 36 7.88 -3.20 11.59
CA ALA A 36 7.62 -2.48 12.84
C ALA A 36 6.72 -1.27 12.62
N ASN A 37 6.92 -0.52 11.53
CA ASN A 37 6.05 0.60 11.16
C ASN A 37 4.64 0.15 10.81
N TYR A 38 4.50 -0.95 10.05
CA TYR A 38 3.21 -1.56 9.74
C TYR A 38 2.48 -1.99 11.02
N ASP A 39 3.15 -2.71 11.92
CA ASP A 39 2.56 -3.16 13.18
C ASP A 39 2.12 -1.99 14.06
N MET A 40 2.88 -0.88 14.08
CA MET A 40 2.50 0.33 14.80
C MET A 40 1.25 0.98 14.19
N MET A 41 1.18 1.09 12.87
CA MET A 41 0.05 1.68 12.17
C MET A 41 -1.23 0.88 12.37
N VAL A 42 -1.20 -0.44 12.16
CA VAL A 42 -2.36 -1.31 12.38
C VAL A 42 -2.80 -1.27 13.85
N ARG A 43 -1.87 -1.29 14.81
CA ARG A 43 -2.20 -1.20 16.24
C ARG A 43 -2.86 0.12 16.60
N GLU A 44 -2.35 1.23 16.08
CA GLU A 44 -2.91 2.56 16.35
C GLU A 44 -4.32 2.68 15.73
N ALA A 45 -4.51 2.20 14.49
CA ALA A 45 -5.82 2.15 13.86
C ALA A 45 -6.82 1.30 14.68
N LEU A 46 -6.41 0.13 15.16
CA LEU A 46 -7.22 -0.70 16.04
C LEU A 46 -7.56 0.00 17.36
N GLY A 47 -6.65 0.78 17.93
CA GLY A 47 -6.91 1.58 19.13
C GLY A 47 -7.93 2.70 18.91
N ILE A 48 -8.01 3.24 17.69
CA ILE A 48 -9.03 4.23 17.31
C ILE A 48 -10.40 3.55 17.12
N ILE A 49 -10.43 2.39 16.46
CA ILE A 49 -11.65 1.59 16.25
C ILE A 49 -12.19 1.09 17.60
N TYR A 50 -11.34 0.49 18.43
CA TYR A 50 -11.71 -0.14 19.71
C TYR A 50 -11.04 0.61 20.87
N PRO A 51 -11.66 1.70 21.37
CA PRO A 51 -11.09 2.51 22.43
C PRO A 51 -10.96 1.72 23.74
N ALA A 52 -9.91 2.00 24.50
CA ALA A 52 -9.60 1.28 25.75
C ALA A 52 -10.70 1.45 26.83
N GLU A 53 -11.48 2.53 26.75
CA GLU A 53 -12.60 2.82 27.64
C GLU A 53 -13.77 1.85 27.47
N THR A 54 -13.96 1.28 26.28
CA THR A 54 -15.02 0.31 25.95
C THR A 54 -14.43 -0.91 25.22
N PRO A 55 -13.72 -1.80 25.93
CA PRO A 55 -13.03 -2.93 25.31
C PRO A 55 -14.00 -3.85 24.55
N GLY A 56 -13.68 -4.11 23.28
CA GLY A 56 -14.47 -5.00 22.41
C GLY A 56 -15.68 -4.34 21.76
N GLU A 57 -15.97 -3.08 22.06
CA GLU A 57 -17.01 -2.31 21.38
C GLU A 57 -16.36 -1.29 20.43
N PRO A 58 -16.76 -1.26 19.14
CA PRO A 58 -16.25 -0.24 18.23
C PRO A 58 -16.77 1.14 18.64
N ARG A 59 -15.94 2.17 18.44
CA ARG A 59 -16.31 3.57 18.66
C ARG A 59 -17.55 3.92 17.85
N ALA A 60 -18.54 4.57 18.47
CA ALA A 60 -19.83 4.90 17.85
C ALA A 60 -19.68 5.63 16.50
N GLN A 61 -18.77 6.60 16.40
CA GLN A 61 -18.51 7.32 15.16
C GLN A 61 -18.07 6.41 14.00
N ILE A 62 -17.29 5.36 14.28
CA ILE A 62 -16.87 4.40 13.24
C ILE A 62 -18.09 3.62 12.74
N VAL A 63 -18.97 3.21 13.66
CA VAL A 63 -20.23 2.53 13.30
C VAL A 63 -21.16 3.42 12.49
N GLU A 64 -21.27 4.70 12.87
CA GLU A 64 -22.06 5.71 12.14
C GLU A 64 -21.49 5.94 10.73
N ASN A 65 -20.17 6.14 10.62
CA ASN A 65 -19.49 6.29 9.34
C ASN A 65 -19.70 5.06 8.43
N LEU A 66 -19.65 3.85 8.97
CA LEU A 66 -19.94 2.61 8.22
C LEU A 66 -21.40 2.50 7.74
N ARG A 67 -22.33 3.25 8.34
CA ARG A 67 -23.71 3.40 7.86
C ARG A 67 -23.86 4.52 6.84
N GLY A 68 -22.77 5.19 6.48
CA GLY A 68 -22.76 6.37 5.61
C GLY A 68 -23.16 7.66 6.30
N GLU A 69 -23.19 7.68 7.64
CA GLU A 69 -23.48 8.88 8.44
C GLU A 69 -22.18 9.59 8.77
N PHE A 70 -21.81 10.55 7.91
CA PHE A 70 -20.56 11.30 8.03
C PHE A 70 -20.75 12.69 8.60
N ASP A 71 -19.78 13.12 9.39
CA ASP A 71 -19.69 14.52 9.82
C ASP A 71 -19.56 15.47 8.61
N PRO A 72 -20.02 16.74 8.75
CA PRO A 72 -19.91 17.73 7.68
C PRO A 72 -18.48 17.97 7.21
N GLN A 73 -17.48 17.83 8.10
CA GLN A 73 -16.07 17.98 7.75
C GLN A 73 -15.60 16.87 6.80
N VAL A 74 -15.97 15.62 7.08
CA VAL A 74 -15.66 14.47 6.22
C VAL A 74 -16.37 14.60 4.87
N THR A 75 -17.64 15.02 4.88
CA THR A 75 -18.39 15.28 3.64
C THR A 75 -17.71 16.36 2.79
N GLN A 76 -17.25 17.44 3.42
CA GLN A 76 -16.56 18.53 2.71
C GLN A 76 -15.19 18.11 2.18
N MET A 77 -14.47 17.24 2.89
CA MET A 77 -13.16 16.71 2.49
C MET A 77 -13.22 15.98 1.14
N PHE A 78 -14.33 15.29 0.85
CA PHE A 78 -14.50 14.51 -0.38
C PHE A 78 -15.48 15.14 -1.38
N ALA A 79 -15.80 16.43 -1.23
CA ALA A 79 -16.78 17.11 -2.08
C ALA A 79 -16.38 17.16 -3.58
N GLU A 80 -15.07 17.12 -3.86
CA GLU A 80 -14.53 17.18 -5.22
C GLU A 80 -14.18 15.79 -5.79
N ALA A 81 -14.50 14.71 -5.07
CA ALA A 81 -14.23 13.35 -5.51
C ALA A 81 -14.94 13.02 -6.83
N GLN A 82 -14.25 12.30 -7.71
CA GLN A 82 -14.78 11.84 -9.00
C GLN A 82 -14.56 10.32 -9.13
N PRO A 83 -15.63 9.50 -9.20
CA PRO A 83 -17.04 9.89 -9.08
C PRO A 83 -17.38 10.45 -7.68
N PRO A 84 -18.46 11.25 -7.53
CA PRO A 84 -18.88 11.76 -6.22
C PRO A 84 -19.09 10.63 -5.21
N VAL A 85 -18.82 10.89 -3.94
CA VAL A 85 -19.16 9.96 -2.86
C VAL A 85 -20.68 9.78 -2.81
N GLN A 86 -21.10 8.52 -2.86
CA GLN A 86 -22.48 8.08 -2.80
C GLN A 86 -22.77 7.49 -1.41
N GLN A 87 -24.04 7.43 -1.05
CA GLN A 87 -24.48 6.73 0.17
C GLN A 87 -24.62 5.23 -0.10
N THR A 88 -23.51 4.57 -0.46
CA THR A 88 -23.44 3.12 -0.62
C THR A 88 -22.56 2.50 0.48
N PRO A 89 -22.76 1.23 0.83
CA PRO A 89 -21.87 0.55 1.79
C PRO A 89 -20.40 0.56 1.37
N GLN A 90 -20.11 0.46 0.06
CA GLN A 90 -18.75 0.50 -0.46
C GLN A 90 -18.09 1.86 -0.23
N ASP A 91 -18.78 2.95 -0.56
CA ASP A 91 -18.27 4.31 -0.28
C ASP A 91 -18.21 4.58 1.22
N ALA A 92 -19.14 4.01 2.00
CA ALA A 92 -19.13 4.13 3.46
C ALA A 92 -17.84 3.55 4.06
N VAL A 93 -17.48 2.32 3.67
CA VAL A 93 -16.23 1.67 4.09
C VAL A 93 -15.01 2.42 3.56
N ALA A 94 -14.98 2.78 2.28
CA ALA A 94 -13.84 3.46 1.66
C ALA A 94 -13.52 4.80 2.34
N VAL A 95 -14.54 5.65 2.54
CA VAL A 95 -14.38 6.94 3.24
C VAL A 95 -13.92 6.72 4.68
N THR A 96 -14.52 5.77 5.40
CA THR A 96 -14.14 5.46 6.78
C THR A 96 -12.69 5.02 6.88
N ALA A 97 -12.24 4.16 5.96
CA ALA A 97 -10.86 3.69 5.90
C ALA A 97 -9.88 4.84 5.67
N VAL A 98 -10.16 5.74 4.71
CA VAL A 98 -9.30 6.90 4.43
C VAL A 98 -9.18 7.82 5.64
N VAL A 99 -10.30 8.17 6.27
CA VAL A 99 -10.30 9.02 7.47
C VAL A 99 -9.51 8.35 8.59
N LEU A 100 -9.70 7.05 8.80
CA LEU A 100 -8.99 6.30 9.83
C LEU A 100 -7.48 6.23 9.56
N THR A 101 -7.08 5.98 8.32
CA THR A 101 -5.67 6.00 7.88
C THR A 101 -5.03 7.36 8.19
N MET A 102 -5.66 8.46 7.79
CA MET A 102 -5.13 9.81 8.05
C MET A 102 -5.08 10.15 9.55
N MET A 103 -6.08 9.73 10.33
CA MET A 103 -6.06 9.90 11.79
C MET A 103 -4.91 9.12 12.43
N THR A 104 -4.66 7.90 11.95
CA THR A 104 -3.59 7.02 12.42
C THR A 104 -2.22 7.63 12.10
N GLU A 105 -2.01 8.10 10.87
CA GLU A 105 -0.79 8.81 10.48
C GLU A 105 -0.57 10.06 11.31
N ALA A 106 -1.61 10.87 11.52
CA ALA A 106 -1.52 12.07 12.35
C ALA A 106 -1.18 11.75 13.81
N ALA A 107 -1.70 10.65 14.36
CA ALA A 107 -1.38 10.19 15.70
C ALA A 107 0.08 9.72 15.83
N LEU A 108 0.58 8.98 14.85
CA LEU A 108 1.98 8.54 14.79
C LEU A 108 2.95 9.69 14.58
N ALA A 109 2.62 10.65 13.71
CA ALA A 109 3.41 11.86 13.50
C ALA A 109 3.54 12.70 14.79
N GLN A 110 2.48 12.79 15.60
CA GLN A 110 2.53 13.45 16.92
C GLN A 110 3.46 12.73 17.91
N GLN A 111 3.70 11.44 17.71
CA GLN A 111 4.66 10.63 18.50
C GLN A 111 6.09 10.71 17.93
N GLY A 112 6.30 11.45 16.84
CA GLY A 112 7.60 11.58 16.17
C GLY A 112 7.92 10.44 15.21
N THR A 113 6.92 9.65 14.82
CA THR A 113 7.06 8.55 13.86
C THR A 113 6.56 9.01 12.50
N ASP A 114 7.46 9.02 11.50
CA ASP A 114 7.07 9.15 10.10
C ASP A 114 6.87 7.75 9.51
N VAL A 115 5.73 7.55 8.85
CA VAL A 115 5.36 6.25 8.27
C VAL A 115 5.69 6.27 6.78
N PRO A 116 6.47 5.29 6.27
CA PRO A 116 6.74 5.18 4.84
C PRO A 116 5.46 4.95 4.02
N ASP A 117 5.44 5.45 2.79
CA ASP A 117 4.25 5.37 1.92
C ASP A 117 3.82 3.90 1.64
N ASP A 118 4.78 3.00 1.45
CA ASP A 118 4.49 1.56 1.25
C ASP A 118 3.81 0.95 2.47
N VAL A 119 4.20 1.39 3.67
CA VAL A 119 3.57 0.96 4.93
C VAL A 119 2.15 1.52 5.01
N VAL A 120 1.94 2.80 4.66
CA VAL A 120 0.60 3.41 4.62
C VAL A 120 -0.30 2.66 3.64
N PHE A 121 0.21 2.28 2.47
CA PHE A 121 -0.53 1.53 1.46
C PHE A 121 -0.97 0.15 1.98
N HIS A 122 -0.04 -0.63 2.53
CA HIS A 122 -0.34 -1.97 3.02
C HIS A 122 -1.22 -1.96 4.27
N ALA A 123 -0.94 -1.09 5.24
CA ALA A 123 -1.76 -0.93 6.43
C ALA A 123 -3.14 -0.36 6.09
N GLY A 124 -3.24 0.53 5.10
CA GLY A 124 -4.51 1.04 4.58
C GLY A 124 -5.40 -0.07 4.03
N THR A 125 -4.82 -1.03 3.30
CA THR A 125 -5.55 -2.23 2.83
C THR A 125 -6.04 -3.09 3.99
N GLU A 126 -5.19 -3.36 4.99
CA GLU A 126 -5.59 -4.08 6.21
C GLU A 126 -6.74 -3.38 6.94
N ILE A 127 -6.68 -2.04 7.06
CA ILE A 127 -7.75 -1.24 7.68
C ILE A 127 -9.08 -1.43 6.93
N ILE A 128 -9.06 -1.51 5.60
CA ILE A 128 -10.27 -1.78 4.80
C ILE A 128 -10.84 -3.15 5.13
N GLU A 129 -10.00 -4.19 5.16
CA GLU A 129 -10.42 -5.55 5.50
C GLU A 129 -11.04 -5.60 6.90
N LEU A 130 -10.41 -4.97 7.89
CA LEU A 130 -10.93 -4.85 9.25
C LEU A 130 -12.30 -4.15 9.30
N LEU A 131 -12.49 -3.09 8.50
CA LEU A 131 -13.76 -2.35 8.45
C LEU A 131 -14.86 -3.13 7.72
N VAL A 132 -14.51 -3.92 6.69
CA VAL A 132 -15.42 -4.86 6.02
C VAL A 132 -15.90 -5.91 7.02
N GLU A 133 -14.98 -6.57 7.72
CA GLU A 133 -15.31 -7.56 8.75
C GLU A 133 -16.16 -6.95 9.87
N LEU A 134 -15.83 -5.74 10.30
CA LEU A 134 -16.61 -5.02 11.30
C LEU A 134 -18.04 -4.75 10.82
N SER A 135 -18.19 -4.23 9.59
CA SER A 135 -19.50 -3.96 8.98
C SER A 135 -20.37 -5.22 8.91
N GLU A 136 -19.77 -6.35 8.54
CA GLU A 136 -20.43 -7.66 8.50
C GLU A 136 -20.84 -8.15 9.88
N SER A 137 -19.94 -8.07 10.86
CA SER A 137 -20.19 -8.51 12.24
C SER A 137 -21.33 -7.71 12.92
N LEU A 138 -21.49 -6.44 12.54
CA LEU A 138 -22.55 -5.55 13.00
C LEU A 138 -23.86 -5.71 12.21
N GLY A 139 -23.86 -6.51 11.14
CA GLY A 139 -25.01 -6.69 10.24
C GLY A 139 -25.37 -5.43 9.46
N ILE A 140 -24.40 -4.53 9.22
CA ILE A 140 -24.60 -3.30 8.43
C ILE A 140 -24.65 -3.64 6.95
N SER A 141 -23.67 -4.38 6.44
CA SER A 141 -23.59 -4.81 5.04
C SER A 141 -22.68 -6.03 4.91
N SER A 142 -22.83 -6.77 3.82
CA SER A 142 -21.99 -7.91 3.45
C SER A 142 -21.36 -7.66 2.09
N PHE A 143 -20.11 -8.07 1.91
CA PHE A 143 -19.34 -7.74 0.72
C PHE A 143 -18.83 -9.02 0.04
N ALA A 144 -18.96 -9.09 -1.28
CA ALA A 144 -18.22 -10.08 -2.07
C ALA A 144 -16.75 -9.67 -2.19
N GLN A 145 -15.85 -10.65 -2.39
CA GLN A 145 -14.41 -10.36 -2.53
C GLN A 145 -14.11 -9.31 -3.62
N SER A 146 -14.80 -9.38 -4.77
CA SER A 146 -14.62 -8.40 -5.84
C SER A 146 -15.02 -6.97 -5.42
N GLU A 147 -15.97 -6.84 -4.49
CA GLU A 147 -16.37 -5.54 -3.95
C GLU A 147 -15.32 -4.99 -2.99
N VAL A 148 -14.61 -5.86 -2.26
CA VAL A 148 -13.49 -5.44 -1.39
C VAL A 148 -12.37 -4.83 -2.22
N ASP A 149 -12.04 -5.43 -3.36
CA ASP A 149 -11.04 -4.87 -4.30
C ASP A 149 -11.50 -3.50 -4.84
N ASP A 150 -12.79 -3.36 -5.21
CA ASP A 150 -13.36 -2.08 -5.66
C ASP A 150 -13.33 -1.02 -4.54
N ILE A 151 -13.60 -1.41 -3.29
CA ILE A 151 -13.48 -0.54 -2.11
C ILE A 151 -12.04 -0.09 -1.91
N ALA A 152 -11.06 -0.99 -2.07
CA ALA A 152 -9.65 -0.66 -1.95
C ALA A 152 -9.22 0.38 -2.98
N LEU A 153 -9.57 0.18 -4.25
CA LEU A 153 -9.30 1.15 -5.32
C LEU A 153 -9.98 2.49 -5.04
N ARG A 154 -11.24 2.46 -4.60
CA ARG A 154 -12.00 3.65 -4.24
C ARG A 154 -11.35 4.41 -3.07
N ALA A 155 -10.90 3.71 -2.03
CA ALA A 155 -10.22 4.31 -0.89
C ALA A 155 -8.88 4.95 -1.31
N MET A 156 -8.12 4.32 -2.21
CA MET A 156 -6.88 4.92 -2.73
C MET A 156 -7.14 6.23 -3.48
N ASP A 157 -8.17 6.28 -4.32
CA ASP A 157 -8.55 7.51 -5.02
C ASP A 157 -8.94 8.62 -4.04
N LEU A 158 -9.73 8.29 -3.02
CA LEU A 158 -10.14 9.23 -1.98
C LEU A 158 -8.95 9.68 -1.10
N TYR A 159 -8.05 8.76 -0.77
CA TYR A 159 -6.83 9.06 -0.01
C TYR A 159 -5.94 10.02 -0.79
N ARG A 160 -5.73 9.80 -2.09
CA ARG A 160 -4.97 10.71 -2.95
C ARG A 160 -5.54 12.12 -2.98
N LEU A 161 -6.87 12.26 -2.88
CA LEU A 161 -7.54 13.56 -2.84
C LEU A 161 -7.36 14.27 -1.49
N ALA A 162 -7.43 13.53 -0.39
CA ALA A 162 -7.49 14.11 0.96
C ALA A 162 -6.13 14.18 1.67
N SER A 163 -5.18 13.33 1.29
CA SER A 163 -3.91 13.20 1.99
C SER A 163 -3.02 14.43 1.76
N PRO A 164 -2.46 15.02 2.84
CA PRO A 164 -1.50 16.11 2.72
C PRO A 164 -0.17 15.67 2.10
N ARG A 165 0.06 14.36 1.94
CA ARG A 165 1.27 13.82 1.27
C ARG A 165 1.26 14.05 -0.23
N VAL A 166 0.08 14.20 -0.83
CA VAL A 166 -0.09 14.36 -2.26
C VAL A 166 -0.28 15.85 -2.56
N ASP A 167 0.71 16.46 -3.21
CA ASP A 167 0.56 17.81 -3.76
C ASP A 167 0.13 17.70 -5.24
N PRO A 168 -1.16 17.95 -5.56
CA PRO A 168 -1.66 17.83 -6.92
C PRO A 168 -1.07 18.88 -7.87
N GLU A 169 -0.64 20.04 -7.37
CA GLU A 169 0.02 21.05 -8.20
C GLU A 169 1.43 20.60 -8.59
N THR A 170 2.17 20.04 -7.62
CA THR A 170 3.49 19.47 -7.86
C THR A 170 3.42 18.28 -8.82
N LEU A 171 2.49 17.34 -8.60
CA LEU A 171 2.30 16.20 -9.51
C LEU A 171 1.90 16.65 -10.93
N GLY A 172 1.05 17.67 -11.05
CA GLY A 172 0.69 18.26 -12.34
C GLY A 172 1.91 18.85 -13.05
N ALA A 173 2.74 19.61 -12.34
CA ALA A 173 3.96 20.20 -12.87
C ALA A 173 5.00 19.15 -13.28
N GLU A 174 5.16 18.09 -12.48
CA GLU A 174 6.03 16.96 -12.81
C GLU A 174 5.54 16.22 -14.07
N PHE A 175 4.24 16.01 -14.20
CA PHE A 175 3.67 15.39 -15.40
C PHE A 175 3.84 16.26 -16.65
N GLU A 176 3.68 17.58 -16.53
CA GLU A 176 3.97 18.51 -17.64
C GLU A 176 5.44 18.48 -18.04
N GLN A 177 6.37 18.35 -17.09
CA GLN A 177 7.80 18.18 -17.38
C GLN A 177 8.05 16.88 -18.15
N ILE A 178 7.39 15.78 -17.77
CA ILE A 178 7.46 14.51 -18.49
C ILE A 178 6.94 14.66 -19.92
N ILE A 179 5.78 15.30 -20.13
CA ILE A 179 5.22 15.58 -21.47
C ILE A 179 6.18 16.45 -22.30
N ALA A 180 6.76 17.49 -21.71
CA ALA A 180 7.70 18.37 -22.38
C ALA A 180 9.00 17.63 -22.77
N ALA A 181 9.49 16.76 -21.89
CA ALA A 181 10.66 15.93 -22.15
C ALA A 181 10.41 14.89 -23.24
N ASP A 182 9.24 14.25 -23.26
CA ASP A 182 8.81 13.37 -24.34
C ASP A 182 8.79 14.10 -25.70
N ARG A 183 8.16 15.28 -25.76
CA ARG A 183 8.09 16.10 -26.98
C ARG A 183 9.44 16.60 -27.48
N SER A 184 10.41 16.78 -26.59
CA SER A 184 11.76 17.25 -26.92
C SER A 184 12.77 16.11 -27.14
N GLY A 185 12.36 14.85 -26.98
CA GLY A 185 13.26 13.70 -27.07
C GLY A 185 14.27 13.60 -25.92
N ASP A 186 13.94 14.23 -24.79
CA ASP A 186 14.76 14.29 -23.57
C ASP A 186 14.18 13.42 -22.44
N LEU A 187 13.23 12.54 -22.76
CA LEU A 187 12.52 11.71 -21.78
C LEU A 187 13.49 10.90 -20.92
N ASN A 188 14.57 10.37 -21.51
CA ASN A 188 15.61 9.61 -20.80
C ASN A 188 16.39 10.43 -19.75
N LYS A 189 16.37 11.77 -19.80
CA LYS A 189 17.02 12.61 -18.78
C LYS A 189 16.21 12.72 -17.50
N ILE A 190 14.88 12.61 -17.61
CA ILE A 190 13.94 12.73 -16.49
C ILE A 190 13.51 11.35 -15.99
N LEU A 191 13.33 10.40 -16.92
CA LEU A 191 12.93 9.02 -16.65
C LEU A 191 13.90 8.06 -17.35
N PRO A 192 15.03 7.71 -16.71
CA PRO A 192 16.02 6.79 -17.27
C PRO A 192 15.37 5.44 -17.63
N GLY A 193 15.50 5.01 -18.89
CA GLY A 193 14.96 3.73 -19.37
C GLY A 193 13.57 3.82 -20.03
N ALA A 194 12.94 5.00 -20.04
CA ALA A 194 11.64 5.18 -20.69
C ALA A 194 11.68 4.95 -22.22
N GLU A 195 12.80 5.29 -22.89
CA GLU A 195 12.96 5.07 -24.33
C GLU A 195 13.16 3.58 -24.68
N GLU A 196 13.82 2.82 -23.81
CA GLU A 196 13.99 1.37 -24.00
C GLU A 196 12.64 0.65 -23.92
N TYR A 197 11.78 1.11 -23.01
CA TYR A 197 10.41 0.61 -22.87
C TYR A 197 9.53 0.97 -24.08
N SER A 198 9.63 2.19 -24.60
CA SER A 198 8.86 2.62 -25.78
C SER A 198 9.29 1.91 -27.07
N GLN A 199 10.60 1.65 -27.24
CA GLN A 199 11.13 0.88 -28.37
C GLN A 199 10.74 -0.61 -28.31
N GLN A 200 10.62 -1.21 -27.12
CA GLN A 200 10.12 -2.59 -26.98
C GLN A 200 8.63 -2.75 -27.30
N ARG A 201 7.81 -1.70 -27.11
CA ARG A 201 6.37 -1.72 -27.46
C ARG A 201 6.05 -1.22 -28.88
N GLY A 202 6.89 -0.37 -29.46
CA GLY A 202 6.68 0.22 -30.80
C GLY A 202 7.17 -0.64 -31.97
N GLY A 203 7.79 -1.80 -31.70
CA GLY A 203 8.28 -2.74 -32.70
C GLY A 203 7.23 -3.76 -33.20
N ALA A 204 6.05 -3.29 -33.59
CA ALA A 204 5.02 -4.08 -34.30
C ALA A 204 4.47 -3.33 -35.51
#